data_AF-A0A0D2KHY9-F1
#
_entry.id   AF-A0A0D2KHY9-F1
#
_cell.length_a   1.000
_cell.length_b   1.000
_cell.length_c   1.000
_cell.angle_alpha   90.00
_cell.angle_beta   90.00
_cell.angle_gamma   90.00
#
_symmetry.space_group_name_H-M   'P 1'
#
loop_
_entity.id
_entity.type
_entity.pdbx_description
1 polymer ?
#
loop_
_entity_poly.entity_id
_entity_poly.type
_entity_poly.pdbx_seq_one_letter_code
_entity_poly.pdbx_strand_id
1 'polypeptide(L)' 'VLIGMSTGGRRRALVPPELGYTSSALQPQPPTFATRRQLANHSREPLLFEIQLLRVNNQK' A
#
# COMPACT_ATOMS: atom_id res chain seq x y z
N VAL A 1 6.80 6.00 0.94
CA VAL A 1 7.29 5.18 -0.21
C VAL A 1 7.23 5.91 -1.56
N LEU A 2 6.20 6.71 -1.84
CA LEU A 2 5.97 7.32 -3.17
C LEU A 2 6.91 8.49 -3.53
N ILE A 3 7.55 9.11 -2.54
CA ILE A 3 8.45 10.27 -2.74
C ILE A 3 9.59 9.86 -3.68
N GLY A 4 9.86 10.72 -4.68
CA GLY A 4 10.90 10.51 -5.68
C GLY A 4 10.60 9.41 -6.71
N MET A 5 9.36 8.90 -6.79
CA MET A 5 8.94 8.04 -7.90
C MET A 5 8.56 8.88 -9.12
N SER A 6 8.88 8.37 -10.31
CA SER A 6 8.41 8.93 -11.59
C SER A 6 7.16 8.21 -12.08
N THR A 7 6.31 8.89 -12.86
CA THR A 7 5.14 8.29 -13.50
C THR A 7 5.55 7.08 -14.36
N GLY A 8 4.79 5.99 -14.26
CA GLY A 8 5.10 4.68 -14.84
C GLY A 8 6.10 3.85 -14.02
N GLY A 9 6.78 4.45 -13.05
CA GLY A 9 7.75 3.76 -12.20
C GLY A 9 7.10 2.71 -11.30
N ARG A 10 7.78 1.55 -11.18
CA ARG A 10 7.41 0.47 -10.26
C ARG A 10 8.41 0.36 -9.13
N ARG A 11 7.92 0.17 -7.91
CA ARG A 11 8.75 0.00 -6.71
C ARG A 11 8.15 -1.08 -5.81
N ARG A 12 9.01 -1.93 -5.27
CA ARG A 12 8.67 -2.85 -4.19
C ARG A 12 9.13 -2.27 -2.86
N ALA A 13 8.27 -2.32 -1.85
CA ALA A 13 8.57 -1.82 -0.52
C ALA A 13 8.09 -2.81 0.53
N LEU A 14 9.00 -3.17 1.44
CA LEU A 14 8.68 -3.94 2.63
C LEU A 14 8.29 -2.94 3.73
N VAL A 15 7.05 -3.03 4.19
CA VAL A 15 6.47 -2.12 5.18
C VAL A 15 6.33 -2.89 6.49
N PRO A 16 6.94 -2.41 7.58
CA PRO A 16 6.83 -3.08 8.86
C PRO A 16 5.39 -2.94 9.41
N PRO A 17 4.95 -3.85 10.30
CA PRO A 17 3.55 -3.93 10.74
C PRO A 17 3.03 -2.61 11.34
N GLU A 18 3.88 -1.88 12.07
CA GLU A 18 3.49 -0.67 12.79
C GLU A 18 3.17 0.51 11.85
N LEU A 19 3.70 0.46 10.63
CA LEU A 19 3.49 1.45 9.57
C LEU A 19 2.54 0.96 8.46
N GLY A 20 2.07 -0.29 8.57
CA GLY A 20 1.17 -0.93 7.62
C GLY A 20 -0.31 -0.73 7.95
N TYR A 21 -1.12 -1.76 7.67
CA TYR A 21 -2.57 -1.73 7.90
C TYR A 21 -2.94 -2.00 9.36
N THR A 22 -2.59 -1.06 10.25
CA THR A 22 -2.92 -1.13 11.68
C THR A 22 -4.41 -0.92 11.98
N SER A 23 -5.17 -0.37 11.02
CA SER A 23 -6.61 -0.14 11.12
C SER A 23 -7.30 -0.36 9.77
N SER A 24 -8.56 -0.81 9.81
CA SER A 24 -9.42 -0.99 8.63
C SER A 24 -9.84 0.33 7.96
N ALA A 25 -9.63 1.47 8.63
CA ALA A 25 -9.88 2.79 8.06
C ALA A 25 -8.79 3.25 7.08
N LEU A 26 -7.61 2.61 7.09
CA LEU A 26 -6.48 3.00 6.25
C LEU A 26 -6.74 2.67 4.78
N GLN A 27 -6.33 3.54 3.89
CA GLN A 27 -6.46 3.36 2.44
C GLN A 27 -5.09 3.26 1.79
N PRO A 28 -4.97 2.56 0.65
CA PRO A 28 -6.04 1.91 -0.12
C PRO A 28 -6.51 0.57 0.48
N GLN A 29 -7.79 0.22 0.38
CA GLN A 29 -8.30 -1.09 0.81
C GLN A 29 -8.39 -2.06 -0.39
N PRO A 30 -8.08 -3.35 -0.21
CA PRO A 30 -8.33 -4.36 -1.23
C PRO A 30 -9.81 -4.39 -1.68
N PRO A 31 -10.08 -4.64 -2.97
CA PRO A 31 -11.44 -4.51 -3.52
C PRO A 31 -12.39 -5.60 -3.01
N THR A 32 -11.90 -6.80 -2.72
CA THR A 32 -12.74 -7.94 -2.33
C THR A 32 -12.73 -8.18 -0.81
N PHE A 33 -13.81 -8.73 -0.28
CA PHE A 33 -13.88 -9.11 1.14
C PHE A 33 -12.82 -10.16 1.51
N ALA A 34 -12.60 -11.15 0.64
CA ALA A 34 -11.59 -12.18 0.86
C ALA A 34 -10.18 -11.60 1.01
N THR A 35 -9.78 -10.68 0.11
CA THR A 35 -8.46 -10.04 0.19
C THR A 35 -8.32 -9.09 1.37
N ARG A 36 -9.39 -8.38 1.75
CA ARG A 36 -9.40 -7.58 3.00
C ARG A 36 -9.22 -8.45 4.25
N ARG A 37 -9.92 -9.59 4.31
CA ARG A 37 -9.76 -10.54 5.43
C ARG A 37 -8.36 -11.13 5.48
N GLN A 38 -7.80 -11.50 4.33
CA GLN A 38 -6.41 -11.95 4.25
C GLN A 38 -5.45 -10.88 4.78
N LEU A 39 -5.59 -9.63 4.30
CA LEU A 39 -4.78 -8.51 4.78
C LEU A 39 -4.88 -8.32 6.31
N ALA A 40 -6.09 -8.42 6.88
CA ALA A 40 -6.30 -8.31 8.32
C ALA A 40 -5.59 -9.43 9.10
N ASN A 41 -5.62 -10.67 8.59
CA ASN A 41 -4.93 -11.81 9.21
C ASN A 41 -3.41 -11.61 9.22
N HIS A 42 -2.86 -10.93 8.22
CA HIS A 42 -1.43 -10.65 8.07
C HIS A 42 -1.03 -9.22 8.52
N SER A 43 -1.91 -8.50 9.22
CA SER A 43 -1.63 -7.11 9.66
C SER A 43 -0.50 -6.98 10.68
N ARG A 44 -0.10 -8.09 11.32
CA ARG A 44 0.94 -8.14 12.36
C ARG A 44 2.31 -8.59 11.85
N GLU A 45 2.45 -8.85 10.55
CA GLU A 45 3.70 -9.23 9.91
C GLU A 45 4.09 -8.19 8.83
N PRO A 46 5.38 -8.14 8.42
CA PRO A 46 5.79 -7.20 7.40
C PRO A 46 5.07 -7.44 6.07
N LEU A 47 4.55 -6.37 5.49
CA LEU A 47 3.78 -6.42 4.24
C LEU A 47 4.64 -5.97 3.06
N LEU A 48 4.69 -6.78 2.00
CA LEU A 48 5.34 -6.40 0.75
C LEU A 48 4.32 -5.71 -0.18
N PHE A 49 4.63 -4.48 -0.57
CA PHE A 49 3.84 -3.73 -1.54
C PHE A 49 4.57 -3.66 -2.87
N GLU A 50 3.85 -3.97 -3.94
CA GLU A 50 4.25 -3.62 -5.30
C GLU A 50 3.43 -2.41 -5.75
N ILE A 51 4.12 -1.31 -6.00
CA ILE A 51 3.50 -0.01 -6.27
C ILE A 51 3.87 0.41 -7.67
N GLN A 52 2.87 0.82 -8.45
CA GLN A 52 3.06 1.50 -9.73
C GLN A 52 2.51 2.92 -9.63
N LEU A 53 3.35 3.92 -9.92
CA LEU A 53 2.90 5.31 -9.96
C LEU A 53 2.21 5.57 -11.30
N LEU A 54 0.89 5.72 -11.31
CA LEU A 54 0.13 5.94 -12.55
C LEU A 54 0.15 7.39 -13.01
N ARG A 55 0.08 8.34 -12.06
CA ARG A 55 0.03 9.77 -12.34
C ARG A 55 0.38 10.56 -11.08
N VAL A 56 1.01 11.71 -11.26
CA VAL A 56 1.12 12.76 -10.23
C VAL A 56 0.25 13.92 -10.69
N ASN A 57 -0.85 14.16 -10.00
CA ASN A 57 -1.65 15.35 -10.24
C ASN A 57 -0.95 16.50 -9.54
N ASN A 58 -0.30 17.38 -10.31
CA ASN A 58 0.34 18.56 -9.77
C ASN A 58 -0.71 19.37 -9.00
N GLN A 59 -0.52 19.50 -7.69
CA GLN A 59 -1.21 20.52 -6.91
C GLN A 59 -0.61 21.85 -7.40
N LYS A 60 -1.43 22.65 -8.09
CA LYS A 60 -1.12 24.07 -8.27
C LYS A 60 -1.25 24.77 -6.93
#